data_AF-A0A9Q9NBJ6-F1
#
_entry.id   AF-A0A9Q9NBJ6-F1
#
_cell.length_a   1.000
_cell.length_b   1.000
_cell.length_c   1.000
_cell.angle_alpha   90.00
_cell.angle_beta   90.00
_cell.angle_gamma   90.00
#
_symmetry.space_group_name_H-M   'P 1'
#
loop_
_entity.id
_entity.type
_entity.pdbx_description
1 polymer ?
#
loop_
_entity_poly.entity_id
_entity_poly.type
_entity_poly.pdbx_seq_one_letter_code
_entity_poly.pdbx_strand_id
1 'polypeptide(L)'
;MKFSKDDVTQYLKIVRDDNPIHNHIVPGQMVVQKVLQDYGMQNMACNVRYKQPVYINEPLNVYQESCSFVVKNEQGVVKVKMIVV
;
A
#
# COMPACT_ATOMS: atom_id res chain seq x y z
N MET A 1 -2.06 -2.13 9.49
CA MET A 1 -1.34 -3.11 8.64
C MET A 1 0.16 -2.83 8.66
N LYS A 2 0.98 -3.82 8.34
CA LYS A 2 2.45 -3.71 8.24
C LYS A 2 2.93 -4.72 7.20
N PHE A 3 3.99 -4.39 6.47
CA PHE A 3 4.60 -5.26 5.47
C PHE A 3 5.99 -5.66 5.91
N SER A 4 6.23 -6.95 6.11
CA SER A 4 7.57 -7.46 6.43
C SER A 4 8.45 -7.55 5.18
N LYS A 5 9.75 -7.73 5.40
CA LYS A 5 10.69 -7.92 4.28
C LYS A 5 10.40 -9.19 3.49
N ASP A 6 9.92 -10.23 4.17
CA ASP A 6 9.55 -11.50 3.55
C ASP A 6 8.29 -11.33 2.69
N ASP A 7 7.27 -10.60 3.19
CA ASP A 7 6.06 -10.30 2.41
C ASP A 7 6.39 -9.55 1.11
N VAL A 8 7.24 -8.53 1.21
CA VAL A 8 7.68 -7.75 0.04
C VAL A 8 8.48 -8.63 -0.92
N THR A 9 9.40 -9.45 -0.41
CA THR A 9 10.21 -10.36 -1.23
C THR A 9 9.36 -11.38 -1.97
N GLN A 10 8.35 -11.94 -1.30
CA GLN A 10 7.40 -12.87 -1.91
C GLN A 10 6.58 -12.16 -2.99
N TYR A 11 6.12 -10.94 -2.73
CA TYR A 11 5.39 -10.13 -3.70
C TYR A 11 6.22 -9.87 -4.97
N LEU A 12 7.45 -9.40 -4.82
CA LEU A 12 8.35 -9.09 -5.94
C LEU A 12 8.61 -10.31 -6.84
N LYS A 13 8.72 -11.52 -6.27
CA LYS A 13 8.85 -12.76 -7.04
C LYS A 13 7.63 -13.04 -7.91
N ILE A 14 6.42 -12.71 -7.42
CA ILE A 14 5.17 -12.94 -8.16
C ILE A 14 5.04 -11.93 -9.29
N VAL A 15 5.28 -10.64 -9.01
CA VAL A 15 5.15 -9.57 -10.01
C VAL A 15 6.37 -9.40 -10.92
N ARG A 16 7.46 -10.13 -10.62
CA ARG A 16 8.75 -10.08 -11.34
C ARG A 16 9.32 -8.67 -11.41
N ASP A 17 9.28 -7.97 -10.28
CA ASP A 17 9.85 -6.63 -10.13
C ASP A 17 11.21 -6.73 -9.43
N ASP A 18 12.28 -6.51 -10.19
CA ASP A 18 13.67 -6.55 -9.69
C ASP A 18 14.18 -5.17 -9.27
N ASN A 19 13.29 -4.17 -9.11
CA ASN A 19 13.70 -2.81 -8.80
C ASN A 19 14.37 -2.74 -7.41
N PRO A 20 15.65 -2.33 -7.33
CA PRO A 20 16.45 -2.39 -6.11
C PRO A 20 15.95 -1.47 -5.00
N ILE A 21 15.06 -0.50 -5.30
CA ILE A 21 14.45 0.35 -4.27
C ILE A 21 13.66 -0.48 -3.25
N HIS A 22 13.12 -1.63 -3.68
CA HIS A 22 12.30 -2.50 -2.82
C HIS A 22 13.08 -3.29 -1.78
N ASN A 23 14.40 -3.06 -1.69
CA ASN A 23 15.19 -3.46 -0.52
C ASN A 23 14.83 -2.68 0.75
N HIS A 24 14.22 -1.50 0.59
CA HIS A 24 13.91 -0.57 1.68
C HIS A 24 12.45 -0.11 1.68
N ILE A 25 11.81 -0.03 0.52
CA ILE A 25 10.44 0.49 0.37
C ILE A 25 9.46 -0.57 -0.13
N VAL A 26 8.24 -0.51 0.37
CA VAL A 26 7.13 -1.37 -0.07
C VAL A 26 6.64 -0.89 -1.45
N PRO A 27 6.43 -1.78 -2.43
CA PRO A 27 5.77 -1.42 -3.69
C PRO A 27 4.43 -0.75 -3.44
N GLY A 28 4.18 0.41 -4.04
CA GLY A 28 2.93 1.14 -3.86
C GLY A 28 1.69 0.33 -4.24
N GLN A 29 1.82 -0.50 -5.29
CA GLN A 29 0.75 -1.41 -5.74
C GLN A 29 0.40 -2.46 -4.68
N MET A 30 1.39 -2.99 -3.95
CA MET A 30 1.17 -3.94 -2.86
C MET A 30 0.33 -3.31 -1.74
N VAL A 31 0.62 -2.04 -1.40
CA VAL A 31 -0.15 -1.28 -0.39
C VAL A 31 -1.61 -1.12 -0.81
N VAL A 32 -1.83 -0.72 -2.06
CA VAL A 32 -3.17 -0.53 -2.65
C VAL A 32 -3.95 -1.84 -2.67
N GLN A 33 -3.34 -2.91 -3.18
CA GLN A 33 -3.97 -4.22 -3.28
C GLN A 33 -4.34 -4.76 -1.90
N LYS A 34 -3.50 -4.56 -0.89
CA LYS A 34 -3.80 -4.96 0.48
C LYS A 34 -5.04 -4.23 1.03
N VAL A 35 -5.12 -2.91 0.82
CA VAL A 35 -6.30 -2.13 1.20
C VAL A 35 -7.56 -2.63 0.48
N LEU A 36 -7.50 -2.81 -0.84
CA LEU A 36 -8.67 -3.31 -1.59
C LEU A 36 -9.09 -4.71 -1.14
N GLN A 37 -8.12 -5.59 -0.84
CA GLN A 37 -8.39 -6.94 -0.33
C GLN A 37 -9.07 -6.91 1.04
N ASP A 38 -8.55 -6.10 1.97
CA ASP A 38 -9.08 -6.03 3.35
C ASP A 38 -10.52 -5.48 3.40
N TYR A 39 -10.95 -4.73 2.37
CA TYR A 39 -12.31 -4.17 2.26
C TYR A 39 -13.19 -4.87 1.20
N GLY A 40 -12.73 -5.99 0.60
CA GLY A 40 -13.52 -6.76 -0.37
C GLY A 40 -13.76 -6.04 -1.70
N MET A 41 -12.87 -5.13 -2.10
CA MET A 41 -12.99 -4.26 -3.28
C MET A 41 -12.02 -4.63 -4.40
N GLN A 42 -11.61 -5.90 -4.52
CA GLN A 42 -10.54 -6.30 -5.47
C GLN A 42 -10.88 -6.02 -6.94
N ASN A 43 -12.16 -5.93 -7.29
CA ASN A 43 -12.64 -5.72 -8.66
C ASN A 43 -12.98 -4.25 -8.97
N MET A 44 -12.73 -3.33 -8.05
CA MET A 44 -13.09 -1.92 -8.20
C MET A 44 -11.95 -1.13 -8.86
N ALA A 45 -12.32 -0.15 -9.69
CA ALA A 45 -11.37 0.83 -10.17
C ALA A 45 -11.06 1.83 -9.04
N CYS A 46 -9.80 2.26 -8.94
CA CYS A 46 -9.45 3.33 -8.02
C CYS A 46 -8.38 4.25 -8.58
N ASN A 47 -8.53 5.55 -8.31
CA ASN A 47 -7.53 6.56 -8.53
C ASN A 47 -6.60 6.62 -7.32
N VAL A 48 -5.33 6.27 -7.52
CA VAL A 48 -4.33 6.23 -6.45
C VAL A 48 -3.38 7.42 -6.55
N ARG A 49 -3.13 8.07 -5.41
CA ARG A 49 -2.14 9.14 -5.24
C ARG A 49 -1.12 8.74 -4.19
N TYR A 50 0.08 8.38 -4.64
CA TYR A 50 1.23 8.14 -3.79
C TYR A 50 1.83 9.49 -3.35
N LYS A 51 1.96 9.70 -2.04
CA LYS A 51 2.44 10.96 -1.45
C LYS A 51 3.85 10.82 -0.88
N GLN A 52 4.11 9.68 -0.23
CA GLN A 52 5.41 9.38 0.34
C GLN A 52 5.71 7.88 0.28
N PRO A 53 6.99 7.48 0.31
CA PRO A 53 7.37 6.08 0.38
C PRO A 53 6.85 5.43 1.66
N VAL A 54 6.43 4.18 1.55
CA VAL A 54 6.17 3.31 2.68
C VAL A 54 7.43 2.47 2.89
N TYR A 55 8.01 2.54 4.08
CA TYR A 55 9.18 1.71 4.41
C TYR A 55 8.75 0.31 4.84
N ILE A 56 9.63 -0.66 4.60
CA ILE A 56 9.42 -2.03 5.10
C ILE A 56 9.37 -1.99 6.63
N ASN A 57 8.46 -2.79 7.21
CA ASN A 57 8.13 -2.82 8.64
C ASN A 57 7.52 -1.52 9.18
N GLU A 58 7.21 -0.53 8.34
CA GLU A 58 6.50 0.68 8.78
C GLU A 58 5.04 0.32 9.14
N PRO A 59 4.58 0.63 10.37
CA PRO A 59 3.19 0.44 10.75
C PRO A 59 2.30 1.49 10.07
N LEU A 60 1.20 1.02 9.49
CA LEU A 60 0.25 1.82 8.72
C LEU A 60 -1.17 1.65 9.23
N ASN A 61 -1.91 2.76 9.26
CA ASN A 61 -3.33 2.80 9.55
C ASN A 61 -4.10 3.22 8.30
N VAL A 62 -5.24 2.59 8.08
CA VAL A 62 -6.12 2.85 6.95
C VAL A 62 -7.38 3.53 7.47
N TYR A 63 -7.72 4.67 6.88
CA TYR A 63 -8.91 5.43 7.20
C TYR A 63 -9.83 5.40 5.98
N GLN A 64 -11.04 4.88 6.15
CA GLN A 64 -12.07 4.90 5.13
C GLN A 64 -12.92 6.17 5.27
N GLU A 65 -13.07 6.91 4.19
CA GLU A 65 -13.89 8.12 4.08
C GLU A 65 -14.82 7.95 2.87
N SER A 66 -16.12 7.72 3.07
CA SER A 66 -17.16 7.53 2.02
C SER A 66 -16.72 6.69 0.80
N CYS A 67 -16.08 7.31 -0.21
CA CYS A 67 -15.60 6.67 -1.44
C CYS A 67 -14.06 6.71 -1.59
N SER A 68 -13.33 6.91 -0.49
CA SER A 68 -11.88 7.07 -0.50
C SER A 68 -11.23 6.39 0.70
N PHE A 69 -9.95 6.05 0.52
CA PHE A 69 -9.11 5.49 1.56
C PHE A 69 -7.86 6.34 1.72
N VAL A 70 -7.49 6.62 2.96
CA VAL A 70 -6.26 7.33 3.30
C VAL A 70 -5.40 6.40 4.14
N VAL A 71 -4.20 6.10 3.66
CA VAL A 71 -3.20 5.33 4.38
C VAL A 71 -2.20 6.29 5.02
N LYS A 72 -2.07 6.22 6.34
CA LYS A 72 -1.13 7.02 7.12
C LYS A 72 -0.21 6.13 7.95
N ASN A 73 0.96 6.62 8.32
CA ASN A 73 1.77 5.97 9.35
C ASN A 73 1.33 6.40 10.77
N GLU A 74 1.97 5.86 11.79
CA GLU A 74 1.69 6.19 13.20
C GLU A 74 1.91 7.67 13.54
N GLN A 75 2.76 8.37 12.80
CA GLN A 75 3.00 9.81 12.95
C GLN A 75 1.92 10.67 12.27
N GLY A 76 0.90 10.04 11.66
CA GLY A 76 -0.18 10.73 10.94
C GLY A 76 0.21 11.20 9.53
N VAL A 77 1.40 10.84 9.05
CA VAL A 77 1.87 11.23 7.71
C VAL A 77 1.17 10.41 6.65
N VAL A 78 0.54 11.11 5.69
CA VAL A 78 -0.20 10.48 4.59
C VAL A 78 0.78 9.86 3.58
N LYS A 79 0.68 8.55 3.40
CA LYS A 79 1.49 7.78 2.45
C LYS A 79 0.80 7.60 1.11
N VAL A 80 -0.47 7.18 1.16
CA VAL A 80 -1.28 6.87 -0.02
C VAL A 80 -2.69 7.40 0.18
N LYS A 81 -3.27 8.00 -0.87
CA LYS A 81 -4.71 8.27 -0.95
C LYS A 81 -5.28 7.51 -2.13
N MET A 82 -6.43 6.87 -1.94
CA MET A 82 -7.14 6.12 -2.95
C MET A 82 -8.56 6.66 -3.04
N ILE A 83 -9.09 6.82 -4.23
CA ILE A 83 -10.49 7.19 -4.46
C ILE A 83 -11.09 6.11 -5.35
N VAL A 84 -12.10 5.42 -4.85
CA VAL A 84 -12.82 4.40 -5.60
C VAL A 84 -13.69 5.09 -6.65
N VAL A 85 -13.70 4.55 -7.87
CA VAL A 85 -14.45 5.06 -9.02
C VAL A 85 -15.47 4.03 -9.49
#